data_AF-A0A1I2N620-F1
#
_entry.id   AF-A0A1I2N620-F1
#
_cell.length_a   1.000
_cell.length_b   1.000
_cell.length_c   1.000
_cell.angle_alpha   90.00
_cell.angle_beta   90.00
_cell.angle_gamma   90.00
#
_symmetry.space_group_name_H-M   'P 1'
#
loop_
_entity.id
_entity.type
_entity.pdbx_description
1 polymer ?
#
loop_
_entity_poly.entity_id
_entity_poly.type
_entity_poly.pdbx_seq_one_letter_code
_entity_poly.pdbx_strand_id
1 'polypeptide(L)'
;MGTGDKRTAAVLYPTVGGGVTYAYGSTSMAHPQLEAAGFTNVFAESKERVFEVTLEELLGRNPDVLILLYSDGDPKAVEQAVTSLPGTEKLKAVASGNVLPQLFNFTEPPSPLSVDGLEKIVTRFQAPA
;
A
#
# COMPACT_ATOMS: atom_id res chain seq x y z
N MET A 1 -8.79 -23.78 -14.28
CA MET A 1 -8.30 -23.30 -12.97
C MET A 1 -8.73 -21.85 -12.84
N GLY A 2 -9.45 -21.49 -11.78
CA GLY A 2 -10.17 -20.22 -11.71
C GLY A 2 -9.25 -19.03 -11.87
N THR A 3 -9.44 -18.25 -12.94
CA THR A 3 -8.92 -16.89 -13.06
C THR A 3 -9.80 -16.00 -12.17
N GLY A 4 -9.67 -16.16 -10.86
CA GLY A 4 -10.09 -15.07 -9.97
C GLY A 4 -9.11 -13.94 -10.22
N ASP A 5 -9.60 -12.78 -10.67
CA ASP A 5 -8.75 -11.62 -10.89
C ASP A 5 -7.90 -11.37 -9.62
N LYS A 6 -6.57 -11.34 -9.79
CA LYS A 6 -5.67 -11.07 -8.66
C LYS A 6 -6.03 -9.70 -8.08
N ARG A 7 -6.23 -9.64 -6.76
CA ARG A 7 -6.48 -8.36 -6.08
C ARG A 7 -5.33 -7.40 -6.34
N THR A 8 -5.64 -6.12 -6.51
CA THR A 8 -4.66 -5.06 -6.72
C THR A 8 -4.27 -4.41 -5.40
N ALA A 9 -3.05 -3.88 -5.32
CA ALA A 9 -2.57 -3.19 -4.13
C ALA A 9 -1.70 -2.00 -4.51
N ALA A 10 -1.60 -1.02 -3.59
CA ALA A 10 -0.61 0.04 -3.63
C ALA A 10 0.11 0.13 -2.29
N VAL A 11 1.39 0.51 -2.35
CA VAL A 11 2.14 0.97 -1.19
C VAL A 11 2.27 2.48 -1.29
N LEU A 12 1.97 3.18 -0.20
CA LEU A 12 2.01 4.64 -0.12
C LEU A 12 2.85 5.07 1.08
N TYR A 13 3.52 6.23 0.97
CA TYR A 13 4.10 6.95 2.09
C TYR A 13 3.37 8.30 2.20
N PRO A 14 2.33 8.40 3.06
CA PRO A 14 1.58 9.64 3.23
C PRO A 14 2.34 10.65 4.09
N THR A 15 2.16 11.95 3.79
CA THR A 15 2.57 13.02 4.70
C THR A 15 1.50 13.21 5.78
N VAL A 16 1.84 12.97 7.05
CA VAL A 16 0.93 13.19 8.19
C VAL A 16 0.58 14.68 8.28
N GLY A 17 -0.72 14.99 8.41
CA GLY A 17 -1.21 16.38 8.49
C GLY A 17 -1.67 16.97 7.16
N GLY A 18 -1.64 16.20 6.07
CA GLY A 18 -2.06 16.63 4.73
C GLY A 18 -0.88 17.17 3.91
N GLY A 19 -0.75 16.68 2.68
CA GLY A 19 0.37 17.00 1.80
C GLY A 19 0.50 15.99 0.66
N VAL A 20 1.66 16.02 -0.01
CA VAL A 20 1.98 15.04 -1.05
C VAL A 20 2.01 13.63 -0.46
N THR A 21 1.46 12.69 -1.20
CA THR A 21 1.57 11.25 -0.90
C THR A 21 2.51 10.66 -1.93
N TYR A 22 3.41 9.79 -1.49
CA TYR A 22 4.29 9.09 -2.40
C TYR A 22 3.78 7.68 -2.66
N ALA A 23 3.91 7.20 -3.89
CA ALA A 23 3.66 5.82 -4.28
C ALA A 23 4.96 5.12 -4.67
N TYR A 24 4.95 3.79 -4.64
CA TYR A 24 6.12 2.96 -4.97
C TYR A 24 5.91 2.16 -6.26
N GLY A 25 6.81 2.38 -7.22
CA GLY A 25 6.78 1.73 -8.53
C GLY A 25 7.57 0.42 -8.59
N SER A 26 7.86 -0.05 -9.80
CA SER A 26 8.47 -1.35 -10.07
C SER A 26 9.90 -1.52 -9.56
N THR A 27 10.63 -0.43 -9.30
CA THR A 27 12.02 -0.48 -8.81
C THR A 27 12.15 -0.37 -7.29
N SER A 28 11.03 -0.27 -6.58
CA SER A 28 10.97 -0.38 -5.11
C SER A 28 10.82 -1.83 -4.66
N MET A 29 11.27 -2.12 -3.43
CA MET A 29 11.03 -3.42 -2.78
C MET A 29 9.53 -3.70 -2.55
N ALA A 30 8.70 -2.65 -2.52
CA ALA A 30 7.24 -2.77 -2.47
C ALA A 30 6.69 -3.64 -3.61
N HIS A 31 7.24 -3.52 -4.82
CA HIS A 31 6.74 -4.26 -5.98
C HIS A 31 6.85 -5.78 -5.83
N PRO A 32 8.05 -6.38 -5.64
CA PRO A 32 8.17 -7.82 -5.42
C PRO A 32 7.52 -8.28 -4.12
N GLN A 33 7.43 -7.42 -3.09
CA GLN A 33 6.72 -7.74 -1.84
C GLN A 33 5.21 -7.93 -2.08
N LEU A 34 4.58 -7.05 -2.86
CA LEU A 34 3.16 -7.18 -3.23
C LEU A 34 2.92 -8.40 -4.12
N GLU A 35 3.80 -8.67 -5.08
CA GLU A 35 3.67 -9.85 -5.96
C GLU A 35 3.80 -11.17 -5.18
N ALA A 36 4.76 -11.23 -4.25
CA ALA A 36 4.92 -12.38 -3.36
C ALA A 36 3.71 -12.57 -2.44
N ALA A 37 3.05 -11.49 -2.03
CA ALA A 37 1.78 -11.50 -1.32
C ALA A 37 0.56 -11.73 -2.23
N GLY A 38 0.75 -12.11 -3.50
CA GLY A 38 -0.33 -12.46 -4.43
C GLY A 38 -1.13 -11.27 -4.99
N PHE A 39 -0.65 -10.04 -4.82
CA PHE A 39 -1.28 -8.83 -5.34
C PHE A 39 -0.65 -8.34 -6.64
N THR A 40 -1.41 -7.59 -7.44
CA THR A 40 -0.88 -6.80 -8.55
C THR A 40 -0.62 -5.37 -8.06
N ASN A 41 0.62 -4.88 -8.16
CA ASN A 41 0.92 -3.47 -7.87
C ASN A 41 0.25 -2.56 -8.92
N VAL A 42 -0.64 -1.67 -8.50
CA VAL A 42 -1.31 -0.72 -9.42
C VAL A 42 -0.35 0.29 -10.05
N PHE A 43 0.88 0.41 -9.56
CA PHE A 43 1.94 1.28 -10.10
C PHE A 43 3.09 0.51 -10.76
N ALA A 44 2.88 -0.75 -11.15
CA ALA A 44 3.91 -1.60 -11.72
C ALA A 44 4.52 -1.05 -13.04
N GLU A 45 3.81 -0.20 -13.78
CA GLU A 45 4.32 0.42 -15.01
C GLU A 45 5.27 1.60 -14.74
N SER A 46 5.24 2.18 -13.53
CA SER A 46 6.21 3.20 -13.14
C SER A 46 7.57 2.56 -12.91
N LYS A 47 8.59 3.04 -13.63
CA LYS A 47 9.99 2.61 -13.46
C LYS A 47 10.70 3.35 -12.32
N GLU A 48 10.02 4.30 -11.70
CA GLU A 48 10.53 5.04 -10.55
C GLU A 48 10.40 4.21 -9.28
N ARG A 49 11.34 4.38 -8.36
CA ARG A 49 11.31 3.69 -7.07
C ARG A 49 10.19 4.27 -6.22
N VAL A 50 10.13 5.59 -6.15
CA VAL A 50 9.15 6.37 -5.40
C VAL A 50 8.86 7.65 -6.17
N PHE A 51 7.60 8.06 -6.21
CA PHE A 51 7.15 9.26 -6.91
C PHE A 51 5.91 9.84 -6.22
N GLU A 52 5.64 11.13 -6.43
CA GLU A 52 4.43 11.77 -5.90
C GLU A 52 3.20 11.26 -6.65
N VAL A 53 2.12 11.00 -5.91
CA VAL A 53 0.83 10.59 -6.46
C VAL A 53 -0.27 11.49 -5.93
N THR A 54 -1.23 11.81 -6.81
CA THR A 54 -2.43 12.56 -6.44
C THR A 54 -3.55 11.62 -6.00
N LEU A 55 -4.51 12.14 -5.22
CA LEU A 55 -5.71 11.37 -4.89
C LEU A 55 -6.52 11.00 -6.15
N GLU A 56 -6.56 11.88 -7.16
CA GLU A 56 -7.25 11.60 -8.43
C GLU A 56 -6.64 10.41 -9.17
N GLU A 57 -5.31 10.35 -9.26
CA GLU A 57 -4.63 9.20 -9.87
C GLU A 57 -4.86 7.92 -9.06
N LEU A 58 -4.79 8.00 -7.73
CA LEU A 58 -5.04 6.86 -6.86
C LEU A 58 -6.49 6.36 -6.99
N LEU A 59 -7.46 7.27 -7.13
CA LEU A 59 -8.88 6.94 -7.40
C LEU A 59 -9.07 6.34 -8.80
N GLY A 60 -8.31 6.78 -9.81
CA GLY A 60 -8.34 6.21 -11.15
C GLY A 60 -7.84 4.77 -11.19
N ARG A 61 -6.86 4.44 -10.34
CA ARG A 61 -6.30 3.08 -10.21
C ARG A 61 -7.10 2.19 -9.24
N ASN A 62 -7.67 2.79 -8.20
CA ASN A 62 -8.58 2.21 -7.22
C ASN A 62 -8.16 0.84 -6.65
N PRO A 63 -7.02 0.75 -5.92
CA PRO A 63 -6.51 -0.53 -5.42
C PRO A 63 -7.45 -1.22 -4.42
N ASP A 64 -7.44 -2.56 -4.39
CA ASP A 64 -8.19 -3.35 -3.41
C ASP A 64 -7.61 -3.26 -1.98
N VAL A 65 -6.29 -3.03 -1.88
CA VAL A 65 -5.52 -2.99 -0.64
C VAL A 65 -4.58 -1.79 -0.63
N LEU A 66 -4.45 -1.13 0.52
CA LEU A 66 -3.44 -0.08 0.76
C LEU A 66 -2.48 -0.49 1.88
N ILE A 67 -1.19 -0.38 1.59
CA ILE A 67 -0.13 -0.41 2.60
C ILE A 67 0.33 1.03 2.83
N LEU A 68 0.26 1.51 4.07
CA LEU A 68 0.67 2.85 4.45
C LEU A 68 1.98 2.78 5.23
N LEU A 69 3.07 3.22 4.61
CA LEU A 69 4.38 3.28 5.24
C LEU A 69 4.50 4.51 6.12
N TYR A 70 5.12 4.35 7.27
CA TYR A 70 5.44 5.45 8.18
C TYR A 70 6.79 5.21 8.87
N SER A 71 7.48 6.27 9.26
CA SER A 71 8.78 6.15 9.93
C SER A 71 8.67 5.99 11.44
N ASP A 72 7.69 6.63 12.06
CA ASP A 72 7.47 6.64 13.50
C ASP A 72 6.01 7.00 13.85
N GLY A 73 5.68 6.94 15.15
CA GLY A 73 4.37 7.29 15.67
C GLY A 73 3.38 6.13 15.74
N ASP A 74 2.11 6.47 15.96
CA ASP A 74 1.01 5.52 16.13
C ASP A 74 0.46 5.09 14.75
N PRO A 75 0.50 3.78 14.39
CA PRO A 75 -0.06 3.29 13.13
C PRO A 75 -1.53 3.67 12.93
N LYS A 76 -2.33 3.75 14.00
CA LYS A 76 -3.75 4.15 13.89
C LYS A 76 -3.88 5.62 13.50
N ALA A 77 -3.01 6.47 14.03
CA ALA A 77 -2.98 7.88 13.67
C ALA A 77 -2.57 8.07 12.20
N VAL A 78 -1.61 7.26 11.71
CA VAL A 78 -1.20 7.25 10.29
C VAL A 78 -2.35 6.83 9.39
N GLU A 79 -3.07 5.76 9.75
CA GLU A 79 -4.25 5.31 9.01
C GLU A 79 -5.30 6.43 8.94
N GLN A 80 -5.67 6.97 10.10
CA GLN A 80 -6.68 8.02 10.20
C GLN A 80 -6.30 9.29 9.44
N ALA A 81 -5.02 9.67 9.45
CA ALA A 81 -4.52 10.83 8.72
C ALA A 81 -4.71 10.70 7.19
N VAL A 82 -4.79 9.47 6.67
CA VAL A 82 -5.08 9.20 5.25
C VAL A 82 -6.58 9.02 5.04
N THR A 83 -7.22 8.13 5.80
CA THR A 83 -8.62 7.72 5.57
C THR A 83 -9.65 8.78 5.94
N SER A 84 -9.25 9.83 6.66
CA SER A 84 -10.14 10.94 7.03
C SER A 84 -10.07 12.11 6.05
N LEU A 85 -9.22 12.03 5.00
CA LEU A 85 -9.13 13.08 3.99
C LEU A 85 -10.34 13.03 3.06
N PRO A 86 -10.95 14.19 2.72
CA PRO A 86 -12.08 14.24 1.80
C PRO A 86 -11.77 13.55 0.45
N GLY A 87 -12.65 12.66 0.02
CA GLY A 87 -12.54 11.91 -1.23
C GLY A 87 -11.89 10.54 -1.08
N THR A 88 -11.17 10.27 0.03
CA THR A 88 -10.55 8.95 0.25
C THR A 88 -11.57 7.87 0.57
N GLU A 89 -12.77 8.22 1.05
CA GLU A 89 -13.88 7.30 1.27
C GLU A 89 -14.35 6.58 -0.02
N LYS A 90 -13.98 7.12 -1.20
CA LYS A 90 -14.29 6.52 -2.51
C LYS A 90 -13.29 5.45 -2.94
N LEU A 91 -12.13 5.36 -2.28
CA LEU A 91 -11.15 4.31 -2.55
C LEU A 91 -11.68 2.98 -2.04
N LYS A 92 -11.62 1.95 -2.88
CA LYS A 92 -12.09 0.60 -2.54
C LYS A 92 -11.43 0.05 -1.29
N ALA A 93 -10.11 0.23 -1.16
CA ALA A 93 -9.37 -0.17 0.03
C ALA A 93 -9.86 0.53 1.30
N VAL A 94 -10.16 1.83 1.25
CA VAL A 94 -10.64 2.60 2.41
C VAL A 94 -12.07 2.17 2.77
N ALA A 95 -12.97 2.13 1.79
CA ALA A 95 -14.36 1.72 1.99
C ALA A 95 -14.48 0.28 2.55
N SER A 96 -13.53 -0.60 2.19
CA SER A 96 -13.51 -1.99 2.64
C SER A 96 -12.70 -2.21 3.93
N GLY A 97 -12.08 -1.16 4.49
CA GLY A 97 -11.17 -1.28 5.63
C GLY A 97 -9.93 -2.14 5.32
N ASN A 98 -9.52 -2.24 4.06
CA ASN A 98 -8.36 -2.99 3.59
C ASN A 98 -7.10 -2.12 3.58
N VAL A 99 -6.81 -1.53 4.73
CA VAL A 99 -5.65 -0.67 4.96
C VAL A 99 -4.74 -1.34 5.99
N LEU A 100 -3.43 -1.32 5.73
CA LEU A 100 -2.40 -1.80 6.64
C LEU A 100 -1.31 -0.74 6.81
N PRO A 101 -1.29 0.00 7.92
CA PRO A 101 -0.13 0.77 8.32
C PRO A 101 1.01 -0.16 8.72
N GLN A 102 2.22 0.09 8.23
CA GLN A 102 3.44 -0.58 8.73
C GLN A 102 4.66 0.33 8.67
N LEU A 103 5.65 0.07 9.54
CA LEU A 103 6.90 0.82 9.52
C LEU A 103 7.58 0.70 8.15
N PHE A 104 8.19 1.79 7.71
CA PHE A 104 8.83 1.94 6.41
C PHE A 104 9.81 0.79 6.08
N ASN A 105 10.63 0.40 7.06
CA ASN A 105 11.64 -0.65 6.92
C ASN A 105 11.07 -2.07 6.75
N PHE A 106 9.78 -2.29 7.02
CA PHE A 106 9.10 -3.55 6.68
C PHE A 106 8.82 -3.66 5.19
N THR A 107 9.00 -2.60 4.40
CA THR A 107 8.90 -2.67 2.94
C THR A 107 10.20 -2.25 2.29
N GLU A 108 10.74 -1.09 2.64
CA GLU A 108 11.77 -0.40 1.86
C GLU A 108 12.95 0.04 2.75
N PRO A 109 14.22 -0.02 2.28
CA PRO A 109 14.72 -0.68 1.06
C PRO A 109 14.77 -2.23 1.22
N PRO A 110 15.22 -3.00 0.20
CA PRO A 110 15.39 -4.44 0.33
C PRO A 110 16.25 -4.83 1.54
N SER A 111 15.66 -5.55 2.49
CA SER A 111 16.33 -6.02 3.70
C SER A 111 15.65 -7.27 4.26
N PRO A 112 16.23 -7.95 5.28
CA PRO A 112 15.53 -9.03 5.97
C PRO A 112 14.15 -8.62 6.53
N LEU A 113 14.00 -7.37 6.97
CA LEU A 113 12.72 -6.85 7.48
C LEU A 113 11.62 -6.79 6.39
N SER A 114 11.99 -6.78 5.11
CA SER A 114 11.03 -6.88 4.01
C SER A 114 10.31 -8.24 3.98
N VAL A 115 10.91 -9.28 4.57
CA VAL A 115 10.24 -10.59 4.76
C VAL A 115 9.22 -10.50 5.89
N ASP A 116 9.58 -9.91 7.03
CA ASP A 116 8.64 -9.68 8.13
C ASP A 116 7.43 -8.82 7.68
N GLY A 117 7.66 -7.83 6.82
CA GLY A 117 6.58 -7.05 6.20
C GLY A 117 5.70 -7.85 5.27
N LEU A 118 6.28 -8.77 4.48
CA LEU A 118 5.52 -9.70 3.66
C LEU A 118 4.60 -10.58 4.52
N GLU A 119 5.11 -11.13 5.62
CA GLU A 119 4.33 -11.94 6.55
C GLU A 119 3.16 -11.16 7.15
N LYS A 120 3.36 -9.88 7.50
CA LYS A 120 2.29 -8.99 7.97
C LYS A 120 1.21 -8.79 6.91
N ILE A 121 1.61 -8.53 5.65
CA ILE A 121 0.67 -8.35 4.53
C ILE A 121 -0.16 -9.62 4.32
N VAL A 122 0.50 -10.79 4.24
CA VAL A 122 -0.17 -12.08 4.06
C VAL A 122 -1.10 -12.40 5.23
N THR A 123 -0.64 -12.22 6.47
CA THR A 123 -1.47 -12.46 7.67
C THR A 123 -2.71 -11.58 7.67
N ARG A 124 -2.58 -10.30 7.28
CA ARG A 124 -3.67 -9.34 7.30
C ARG A 124 -4.71 -9.58 6.21
N PHE A 125 -4.30 -10.03 5.03
CA PHE A 125 -5.15 -10.04 3.84
C PHE A 125 -5.38 -11.41 3.22
N GLN A 126 -4.67 -12.45 3.64
CA GLN A 126 -4.75 -13.80 3.07
C GLN A 126 -4.95 -14.91 4.12
N ALA A 127 -5.36 -14.58 5.35
CA ALA A 127 -5.63 -15.59 6.38
C ALA A 127 -6.52 -16.73 5.85
N PRO A 128 -6.25 -17.99 6.25
CA PRO A 128 -6.68 -19.18 5.54
C PRO A 128 -8.20 -19.33 5.55
N ALA A 129 -8.71 -19.99 4.49
CA ALA A 129 -10.06 -20.53 4.47
C ALA A 129 -10.32 -21.49 5.64
#